data_AF-A0AAV7JC16-F1
#
_entry.id   AF-A0AAV7JC16-F1
#
_cell.length_a   1.000
_cell.length_b   1.000
_cell.length_c   1.000
_cell.angle_alpha   90.00
_cell.angle_beta   90.00
_cell.angle_gamma   90.00
#
_symmetry.space_group_name_H-M   'P 1'
#
loop_
_entity.id
_entity.type
_entity.pdbx_description
1 polymer ?
#
loop_
_entity_poly.entity_id
_entity_poly.type
_entity_poly.pdbx_seq_one_letter_code
_entity_poly.pdbx_strand_id
1 'polypeptide(L)'
;MNSLEIGKKKYIDLRRLLLSDVQLPGYNRLATYRSQICLTNDIFSVDREHQVGIAVSYKKLLTHTVNRILTASANEIPSASNPKKIRISDGLEGSGSHPVYQQATHSNISTKSLILFGFKVISISDIDNKLIWKNPLPNSPFSI
;
A
#
# COMPACT_ATOMS: atom_id res chain seq x y z
N MET A 1 -7.73 9.65 -15.39
CA MET A 1 -8.79 9.00 -14.61
C MET A 1 -8.85 9.67 -13.25
N ASN A 2 -9.99 10.25 -12.86
CA ASN A 2 -10.16 10.81 -11.52
C ASN A 2 -10.54 9.68 -10.57
N SER A 3 -9.66 9.30 -9.65
CA SER A 3 -9.98 8.34 -8.59
C SER A 3 -11.01 8.97 -7.65
N LEU A 4 -12.16 8.31 -7.50
CA LEU A 4 -13.21 8.78 -6.59
C LEU A 4 -12.84 8.39 -5.15
N GLU A 5 -12.27 9.33 -4.40
CA GLU A 5 -11.94 9.13 -2.98
C GLU A 5 -13.17 9.37 -2.11
N ILE A 6 -13.82 8.28 -1.66
CA ILE A 6 -15.00 8.34 -0.79
C ILE A 6 -14.61 7.95 0.64
N GLY A 7 -14.83 8.87 1.58
CA GLY A 7 -14.70 8.58 3.02
C GLY A 7 -15.76 7.60 3.53
N LYS A 8 -15.45 6.86 4.61
CA LYS A 8 -16.34 5.82 5.21
C LYS A 8 -17.79 6.27 5.36
N LYS A 9 -18.02 7.44 5.96
CA LYS A 9 -19.38 7.98 6.19
C LYS A 9 -20.12 8.22 4.88
N LYS A 10 -19.48 8.91 3.93
CA LYS A 10 -20.04 9.15 2.59
C LYS A 10 -20.38 7.86 1.85
N TYR A 11 -19.56 6.81 1.99
CA TYR A 11 -19.85 5.51 1.39
C TYR A 11 -21.10 4.86 2.00
N ILE A 12 -21.21 4.88 3.33
CA ILE A 12 -22.37 4.34 4.06
C ILE A 12 -23.64 5.10 3.65
N ASP A 13 -23.56 6.43 3.56
CA ASP A 13 -24.67 7.28 3.16
C ASP A 13 -25.06 7.04 1.69
N LEU A 14 -24.09 6.96 0.78
CA LEU A 14 -24.31 6.61 -0.63
C LEU A 14 -25.02 5.25 -0.77
N ARG A 15 -24.56 4.23 -0.03
CA ARG A 15 -25.19 2.91 -0.03
C ARG A 15 -26.63 2.95 0.47
N ARG A 16 -26.94 3.82 1.43
CA ARG A 16 -28.32 4.03 1.93
C ARG A 16 -29.19 4.76 0.91
N LEU A 17 -28.61 5.62 0.08
CA LEU A 17 -29.35 6.36 -0.95
C LEU A 17 -29.64 5.51 -2.19
N LEU A 18 -28.76 4.57 -2.54
CA LEU A 18 -28.86 3.71 -3.74
C LEU A 18 -29.72 2.45 -3.55
N LEU A 19 -30.59 2.41 -2.53
CA LEU A 19 -31.20 1.19 -1.93
C LEU A 19 -32.10 0.30 -2.84
N SER A 20 -32.09 0.45 -4.16
CA SER A 20 -32.85 -0.41 -5.08
C SER A 20 -32.11 -0.86 -6.34
N ASP A 21 -31.18 -0.07 -6.90
CA ASP A 21 -30.67 -0.33 -8.26
C ASP A 21 -29.23 -0.88 -8.30
N VAL A 22 -28.46 -0.73 -7.22
CA VAL A 22 -27.05 -1.15 -7.17
C VAL A 22 -26.73 -1.85 -5.86
N GLN A 23 -26.41 -3.14 -5.91
CA GLN A 23 -25.95 -3.90 -4.74
C GLN A 23 -24.50 -3.53 -4.37
N LEU A 24 -24.33 -2.44 -3.62
CA LEU A 24 -23.05 -2.12 -3.00
C LEU A 24 -22.82 -3.00 -1.74
N PRO A 25 -21.62 -3.57 -1.54
CA PRO A 25 -21.32 -4.37 -0.37
C PRO A 25 -21.42 -3.53 0.92
N GLY A 26 -21.80 -4.18 2.03
CA GLY A 26 -21.73 -3.52 3.33
C GLY A 26 -20.29 -3.12 3.67
N TYR A 27 -20.10 -1.99 4.36
CA TYR A 27 -18.77 -1.50 4.72
C TYR A 27 -17.94 -2.52 5.51
N ASN A 28 -18.58 -3.37 6.33
CA ASN A 28 -17.89 -4.44 7.05
C ASN A 28 -17.20 -5.45 6.11
N ARG A 29 -17.84 -5.79 4.98
CA ARG A 29 -17.22 -6.67 3.98
C ARG A 29 -16.02 -5.99 3.30
N LEU A 30 -16.13 -4.69 3.01
CA LEU A 30 -15.00 -3.91 2.50
C LEU A 30 -13.85 -3.83 3.52
N ALA A 31 -14.15 -3.71 4.81
CA ALA A 31 -13.16 -3.69 5.86
C ALA A 31 -12.42 -5.03 5.96
N THR A 32 -13.13 -6.16 5.85
CA THR A 32 -12.53 -7.50 5.77
C THR A 32 -11.63 -7.63 4.55
N TYR A 33 -12.12 -7.24 3.37
CA TYR A 33 -11.31 -7.28 2.14
C TYR A 33 -10.06 -6.41 2.23
N ARG A 34 -10.18 -5.21 2.82
CA ARG A 34 -9.02 -4.36 3.13
C ARG A 34 -8.03 -5.06 4.04
N SER A 35 -8.48 -5.72 5.11
CA SER A 35 -7.57 -6.44 6.02
C SER A 35 -6.82 -7.61 5.37
N GLN A 36 -7.38 -8.22 4.32
CA GLN A 36 -6.74 -9.31 3.57
C GLN A 36 -5.67 -8.79 2.58
N ILE A 37 -5.76 -7.52 2.20
CA ILE A 37 -4.93 -6.89 1.15
C ILE A 37 -3.90 -5.94 1.74
N CYS A 38 -4.24 -5.32 2.86
CA CYS A 38 -3.36 -4.44 3.61
C CYS A 38 -2.30 -5.26 4.33
N LEU A 39 -1.14 -4.64 4.47
CA LEU A 39 -0.03 -5.15 5.27
C LEU A 39 -0.54 -5.51 6.68
N THR A 40 -0.14 -6.67 7.17
CA THR A 40 -0.45 -7.13 8.51
C THR A 40 0.36 -6.34 9.55
N ASN A 41 -0.19 -6.22 10.76
CA ASN A 41 0.41 -5.41 11.84
C ASN A 41 1.85 -5.81 12.22
N ASP A 42 2.29 -7.02 11.85
CA ASP A 42 3.63 -7.54 12.10
C ASP A 42 4.72 -6.94 11.18
N ILE A 43 4.32 -6.22 10.13
CA ILE A 43 5.22 -5.52 9.22
C ILE A 43 5.51 -4.10 9.74
N PHE A 44 4.61 -3.57 10.56
CA PHE A 44 4.71 -2.25 11.16
C PHE A 44 5.38 -2.34 12.53
N SER A 45 6.37 -1.48 12.74
CA SER A 45 6.89 -1.16 14.07
C SER A 45 6.63 0.31 14.32
N VAL A 46 5.97 0.64 15.43
CA VAL A 46 5.98 2.02 15.93
C VAL A 46 7.36 2.21 16.54
N ASP A 47 8.18 3.03 15.89
CA ASP A 47 9.47 3.41 16.47
C ASP A 47 9.20 4.39 17.62
N ARG A 48 9.17 3.84 18.83
CA ARG A 48 8.93 4.60 20.06
C ARG A 48 10.19 5.30 20.56
N GLU A 49 11.38 4.85 20.14
CA GLU A 49 12.65 5.41 20.60
C GLU A 49 12.97 6.72 19.88
N HIS A 50 12.73 6.80 18.57
CA HIS A 50 13.01 8.00 17.80
C HIS A 50 11.82 8.97 17.71
N GLN A 51 10.64 8.62 18.25
CA GLN A 51 9.39 9.37 18.07
C GLN A 51 9.00 9.61 16.59
N VAL A 52 9.55 8.82 15.66
CA VAL A 52 9.39 9.04 14.21
C VAL A 52 8.39 8.05 13.62
N GLY A 53 7.12 8.46 13.58
CA GLY A 53 6.12 7.94 12.66
C GLY A 53 5.92 6.41 12.64
N ILE A 54 5.64 5.88 11.46
CA ILE A 54 5.38 4.46 11.20
C ILE A 54 6.60 3.89 10.48
N ALA A 55 7.33 2.97 11.12
CA ALA A 55 8.42 2.24 10.48
C ALA A 55 7.91 0.89 9.93
N VAL A 56 8.44 0.51 8.77
CA VAL A 56 8.07 -0.73 8.07
C VAL A 56 9.31 -1.48 7.66
N SER A 57 9.36 -2.78 7.90
CA SER A 57 10.46 -3.61 7.40
C SER A 57 10.45 -3.66 5.88
N TYR A 58 11.48 -3.08 5.24
CA TYR A 58 11.61 -3.05 3.78
C TYR A 58 11.52 -4.44 3.16
N LYS A 59 12.22 -5.43 3.74
CA LYS A 59 12.19 -6.82 3.27
C LYS A 59 10.78 -7.41 3.32
N LYS A 60 10.06 -7.24 4.44
CA LYS A 60 8.69 -7.76 4.58
C LYS A 60 7.73 -7.07 3.60
N LEU A 61 7.85 -5.75 3.44
CA LEU A 61 7.05 -4.96 2.52
C LEU A 61 7.28 -5.38 1.06
N LEU A 62 8.54 -5.59 0.67
CA LEU A 62 8.92 -6.08 -0.66
C LEU A 62 8.35 -7.47 -0.93
N THR A 63 8.53 -8.42 -0.01
CA THR A 63 7.97 -9.77 -0.13
C THR A 63 6.45 -9.73 -0.30
N HIS A 64 5.76 -8.96 0.54
CA HIS A 64 4.31 -8.82 0.43
C HIS A 64 3.88 -8.24 -0.92
N THR A 65 4.57 -7.19 -1.39
CA THR A 65 4.27 -6.52 -2.66
C THR A 65 4.47 -7.47 -3.85
N VAL A 66 5.58 -8.19 -3.89
CA VAL A 66 5.89 -9.15 -4.96
C VAL A 66 4.90 -10.31 -4.97
N ASN A 67 4.56 -10.86 -3.80
CA ASN A 67 3.55 -11.92 -3.70
C ASN A 67 2.20 -11.46 -4.25
N ARG A 68 1.81 -10.21 -3.97
CA ARG A 68 0.57 -9.63 -4.52
C ARG A 68 0.61 -9.47 -6.04
N ILE A 69 1.71 -8.98 -6.59
CA ILE A 69 1.89 -8.87 -8.04
C ILE A 69 1.76 -10.25 -8.68
N LEU A 70 2.48 -11.24 -8.16
CA LEU A 70 2.44 -12.60 -8.68
C LEU A 70 1.03 -13.19 -8.59
N THR A 71 0.34 -13.05 -7.45
CA THR A 71 -1.05 -13.51 -7.27
C THR A 71 -2.01 -12.83 -8.24
N ALA A 72 -1.86 -11.53 -8.50
CA ALA A 72 -2.70 -10.79 -9.43
C ALA A 72 -2.40 -11.09 -10.91
N SER A 73 -1.14 -11.37 -11.24
CA SER A 73 -0.71 -11.72 -12.60
C SER A 73 -1.00 -13.17 -12.99
N ALA A 74 -1.25 -14.02 -12.00
CA ALA A 74 -1.39 -15.46 -12.14
C ALA A 74 -2.85 -15.91 -12.31
N ASN A 75 -3.15 -16.50 -13.47
CA ASN A 75 -4.03 -17.68 -13.53
C ASN A 75 -3.26 -18.96 -13.12
N GLU A 76 -1.97 -18.89 -12.79
CA GLU A 76 -1.14 -20.01 -12.33
C GLU A 76 -0.23 -19.55 -11.20
N ILE A 77 -0.40 -20.12 -10.01
CA ILE A 77 0.52 -19.95 -8.89
C ILE A 77 1.90 -20.40 -9.38
N PRO A 78 2.91 -19.52 -9.45
CA PRO A 78 4.23 -19.96 -9.87
C PRO A 78 4.69 -21.03 -8.89
N SER A 79 5.00 -22.23 -9.40
CA SER A 79 5.66 -23.27 -8.63
C SER A 79 6.78 -22.65 -7.79
N ALA A 80 6.75 -22.89 -6.48
CA ALA A 80 7.66 -22.32 -5.49
C ALA A 80 9.14 -22.66 -5.72
N SER A 81 9.48 -23.41 -6.78
CA SER A 81 10.79 -23.99 -6.99
C SER A 81 11.81 -23.06 -7.65
N ASN A 82 11.39 -22.04 -8.40
CA ASN A 82 12.34 -21.30 -9.27
C ASN A 82 12.63 -19.90 -8.73
N PRO A 83 13.91 -19.58 -8.41
CA PRO A 83 14.29 -18.25 -7.94
C PRO A 83 13.94 -17.18 -8.99
N LYS A 84 13.46 -16.04 -8.51
CA LYS A 84 13.04 -14.89 -9.33
C LYS A 84 13.97 -13.72 -9.11
N LYS A 85 14.25 -12.98 -10.17
CA LYS A 85 14.95 -11.68 -10.14
C LYS A 85 13.92 -10.57 -10.09
N ILE A 86 14.09 -9.64 -9.17
CA ILE A 86 13.16 -8.52 -8.97
C ILE A 86 13.95 -7.23 -9.20
N ARG A 87 13.46 -6.38 -10.11
CA ARG A 87 14.01 -5.04 -10.33
C ARG A 87 13.13 -4.02 -9.64
N ILE A 88 13.74 -3.19 -8.81
CA ILE A 88 13.07 -2.21 -7.96
C ILE A 88 13.65 -0.82 -8.29
N SER A 89 12.82 0.20 -8.13
CA SER A 89 13.27 1.58 -7.98
C SER A 89 12.78 2.07 -6.63
N ASP A 90 13.71 2.48 -5.77
CA ASP A 90 13.44 3.06 -4.47
C ASP A 90 13.92 4.50 -4.41
N GLY A 91 13.47 5.21 -3.38
CA GLY A 91 13.77 6.61 -3.21
C GLY A 91 13.27 7.15 -1.89
N LEU A 92 13.77 8.34 -1.56
CA LEU A 92 13.41 9.10 -0.36
C LEU A 92 13.01 10.51 -0.79
N GLU A 93 11.85 10.95 -0.31
CA GLU A 93 11.31 12.27 -0.60
C GLU A 93 10.96 12.98 0.72
N GLY A 94 11.30 14.25 0.83
CA GLY A 94 10.91 15.10 1.94
C GLY A 94 9.82 16.07 1.52
N SER A 95 8.79 16.23 2.34
CA SER A 95 7.73 17.22 2.14
C SER A 95 7.62 18.09 3.39
N GLY A 96 7.60 19.41 3.19
CA GLY A 96 7.45 20.39 4.26
C GLY A 96 6.03 20.93 4.41
N SER A 97 5.85 21.85 5.36
CA SER A 97 4.62 22.64 5.54
C SER A 97 3.37 21.82 5.86
N HIS A 98 3.53 20.69 6.55
CA HIS A 98 2.40 19.90 7.03
C HIS A 98 1.74 20.55 8.25
N PRO A 99 0.39 20.47 8.37
CA PRO A 99 -0.32 21.03 9.50
C PRO A 99 0.03 20.28 10.80
N VAL A 100 0.29 21.04 11.86
CA VAL A 100 0.52 20.49 13.21
C VAL A 100 -0.83 20.31 13.90
N TYR A 101 -1.18 19.07 14.22
CA TYR A 101 -2.40 18.76 14.95
C TYR A 101 -2.17 18.91 16.45
N GLN A 102 -2.97 19.76 17.11
CA GLN A 102 -2.97 19.89 18.56
C GLN A 102 -3.76 18.71 19.17
N GLN A 103 -3.06 17.64 19.54
CA GLN A 103 -3.65 16.52 20.27
C GLN A 103 -3.54 16.75 21.78
N ALA A 104 -4.61 16.45 22.52
CA ALA A 104 -4.79 16.81 23.94
C ALA A 104 -3.85 16.09 24.93
N THR A 105 -2.92 15.26 24.46
CA THR A 105 -2.06 14.44 25.31
C THR A 105 -0.59 14.56 24.88
N HIS A 106 0.15 15.42 25.59
CA HIS A 106 1.60 15.35 25.84
C HIS A 106 2.59 15.05 24.70
N SER A 107 2.27 15.30 23.43
CA SER A 107 3.27 15.22 22.35
C SER A 107 3.68 16.62 21.90
N ASN A 108 4.81 17.12 22.38
CA ASN A 108 5.53 18.28 21.82
C ASN A 108 6.15 17.98 20.44
N ILE A 109 5.51 17.11 19.65
CA ILE A 109 5.98 16.71 18.34
C ILE A 109 5.43 17.71 17.33
N SER A 110 6.20 18.78 17.09
CA SER A 110 5.92 19.76 16.05
C SER A 110 6.44 19.27 14.69
N THR A 111 5.93 18.14 14.21
CA THR A 111 6.33 17.61 12.90
C THR A 111 5.74 18.47 11.79
N LYS A 112 6.51 19.46 11.32
CA LYS A 112 6.17 20.32 10.17
C LYS A 112 6.62 19.72 8.83
N SER A 113 7.44 18.68 8.87
CA SER A 113 8.02 18.03 7.69
C SER A 113 7.85 16.51 7.78
N LEU A 114 7.47 15.88 6.68
CA LEU A 114 7.40 14.44 6.52
C LEU A 114 8.57 13.99 5.65
N ILE A 115 9.14 12.84 5.99
CA ILE A 115 10.08 12.13 5.14
C ILE A 115 9.41 10.81 4.77
N LEU A 116 9.29 10.55 3.47
CA LEU A 116 8.74 9.32 2.94
C LEU A 116 9.87 8.53 2.26
N PHE A 117 10.10 7.32 2.72
CA PHE A 117 10.90 6.34 2.00
C PHE A 117 9.97 5.30 1.37
N GLY A 118 10.20 4.97 0.11
CA GLY A 118 9.35 4.04 -0.62
C GLY A 118 10.07 3.36 -1.76
N PHE A 119 9.42 2.33 -2.31
CA PHE A 119 9.89 1.64 -3.49
C PHE A 119 8.74 1.27 -4.41
N LYS A 120 9.08 1.00 -5.67
CA LYS A 120 8.20 0.47 -6.71
C LYS A 120 8.86 -0.71 -7.40
N VAL A 121 8.10 -1.78 -7.62
CA VAL A 121 8.56 -2.92 -8.40
C VAL A 121 8.45 -2.57 -9.88
N ILE A 122 9.56 -2.64 -10.61
CA ILE A 122 9.65 -2.30 -12.03
C ILE A 122 9.38 -3.54 -12.90
N SER A 123 9.99 -4.67 -12.54
CA SER A 123 9.80 -5.93 -13.26
C SER A 123 10.18 -7.13 -12.40
N ILE A 124 9.60 -8.28 -12.74
CA ILE A 124 9.93 -9.59 -12.21
C ILE A 124 10.33 -10.48 -13.39
N SER A 125 11.49 -11.12 -13.31
CA SER A 125 11.95 -12.11 -14.29
C SER A 125 12.37 -13.39 -13.59
N ASP A 126 12.51 -14.49 -14.34
CA ASP A 126 13.21 -15.66 -13.83
C ASP A 126 14.74 -15.45 -13.84
N ILE A 127 15.47 -16.50 -13.43
CA ILE A 127 16.93 -16.51 -13.40
C ILE A 127 17.54 -16.37 -14.80
N ASP A 128 16.82 -16.79 -15.85
CA ASP A 128 17.23 -16.73 -17.26
C ASP A 128 16.85 -15.40 -17.93
N ASN A 129 16.35 -14.44 -17.15
CA ASN A 129 15.88 -13.12 -17.57
C ASN A 129 14.61 -13.14 -18.46
N LYS A 130 13.85 -14.24 -18.48
CA LYS A 130 12.51 -14.25 -19.07
C LYS A 130 11.58 -13.40 -18.23
N LEU A 131 10.92 -12.45 -18.87
CA LEU A 131 9.99 -11.53 -18.21
C LEU A 131 8.74 -12.28 -17.76
N ILE A 132 8.41 -12.15 -16.47
CA ILE A 132 7.17 -12.68 -15.86
C ILE A 132 6.16 -11.57 -15.73
N TRP A 133 6.60 -10.41 -15.23
CA TRP A 133 5.75 -9.26 -15.04
C TRP A 133 6.55 -7.97 -15.22
N LYS A 134 5.90 -6.94 -15.77
CA LYS A 134 6.44 -5.59 -15.91
C LYS A 134 5.38 -4.59 -15.48
N ASN A 135 5.82 -3.58 -14.74
CA ASN A 135 4.96 -2.50 -14.31
C ASN A 135 4.41 -1.74 -15.53
N PRO A 136 3.08 -1.70 -15.74
CA PRO A 136 2.49 -0.99 -16.87
C PRO A 136 2.58 0.53 -16.72
N LEU A 137 2.74 1.04 -15.50
CA LEU A 137 2.71 2.46 -15.16
C LEU A 137 3.84 2.85 -14.18
N PRO A 138 5.12 2.74 -14.56
CA PRO A 138 6.26 2.88 -13.64
C PRO A 138 6.45 4.30 -13.05
N ASN A 139 5.79 5.30 -13.63
CA ASN A 139 5.82 6.68 -13.16
C ASN A 139 4.52 7.10 -12.45
N SER A 140 3.53 6.20 -12.37
CA SER A 140 2.27 6.47 -11.69
C SER A 140 2.45 6.31 -10.18
N PRO A 141 1.79 7.15 -9.35
CA PRO A 141 1.69 6.90 -7.92
C PRO A 141 0.88 5.63 -7.60
N PHE A 142 0.12 5.10 -8.56
CA PHE A 142 -0.64 3.84 -8.45
C PHE A 142 0.12 2.64 -9.04
N SER A 143 1.45 2.68 -9.04
CA SER A 143 2.32 1.65 -9.60
C SER A 143 2.30 0.37 -8.75
N ILE A 144 1.30 -0.47 -8.96
CA ILE A 144 1.19 -1.85 -8.45
C ILE A 144 1.16 -2.81 -9.63
#